data_AF-A0A960RYU0-F1
#
_entry.id   AF-A0A960RYU0-F1
#
_cell.length_a   1.000
_cell.length_b   1.000
_cell.length_c   1.000
_cell.angle_alpha   90.00
_cell.angle_beta   90.00
_cell.angle_gamma   90.00
#
_symmetry.space_group_name_H-M   'P 1'
#
loop_
_entity.id
_entity.type
_entity.pdbx_description
1 polymer ?
#
loop_
_entity_poly.entity_id
_entity_poly.type
_entity_poly.pdbx_seq_one_letter_code
_entity_poly.pdbx_strand_id
1 'polypeptide(L)' 'MNEKVGRNDPCPCGSGKKYKQCCIKNVTAGKPLKSRVKILTGQNTPVPPLNTGLDLMDRTFGDSVKQAQDNPPPKPKKDS' A
#
# COMPACT_ATOMS: atom_id res chain seq x y z
N MET A 1 15.03 26.80 8.68
CA MET A 1 16.14 25.85 8.91
C MET A 1 15.53 24.54 9.38
N ASN A 2 15.39 23.56 8.50
CA ASN A 2 15.02 22.20 8.89
C ASN A 2 16.24 21.34 8.58
N GLU A 3 17.23 21.43 9.47
CA GLU A 3 18.48 20.67 9.33
C GLU A 3 18.13 19.18 9.37
N LYS A 4 18.43 18.49 8.27
CA LYS A 4 18.17 17.06 8.15
C LYS A 4 19.11 16.35 9.13
N VAL A 5 18.60 15.96 10.29
CA VAL A 5 19.35 15.16 11.28
C VAL A 5 19.86 13.90 10.60
N GLY A 6 21.18 13.72 10.56
CA GLY A 6 21.82 12.56 9.95
C GLY A 6 21.53 11.29 10.74
N ARG A 7 21.51 10.14 10.07
CA ARG A 7 21.20 8.84 10.68
C ARG A 7 22.11 8.49 11.88
N ASN A 8 23.36 8.96 11.89
CA ASN A 8 24.33 8.64 12.95
C ASN A 8 24.39 9.67 14.07
N ASP A 9 23.75 10.83 13.91
CA ASP A 9 23.77 11.92 14.88
C ASP A 9 23.04 11.56 16.17
N PRO A 10 23.35 12.22 17.29
CA PRO A 10 22.58 12.06 18.52
C PRO A 10 21.10 12.35 18.28
N CYS A 11 20.23 11.49 18.83
CA CYS A 11 18.79 11.66 18.67
C CYS A 11 18.32 12.96 19.32
N PRO A 12 17.59 13.85 18.62
CA PRO A 12 17.04 15.08 19.19
C PRO A 12 15.97 14.83 20.27
N CYS A 13 15.55 13.58 20.44
CA CYS A 13 14.65 13.13 21.50
C CYS A 13 15.30 13.06 22.90
N GLY A 14 16.60 13.36 23.03
CA GLY A 14 17.30 13.35 24.33
C GLY A 14 17.67 11.96 24.85
N SER A 15 17.53 10.91 24.03
CA SER A 15 17.77 9.52 24.48
C SER A 15 19.25 9.14 24.60
N GLY A 16 20.18 9.99 24.15
CA GLY A 16 21.61 9.70 24.06
C GLY A 16 21.99 8.66 23.00
N LYS A 17 21.02 8.09 22.26
CA LYS A 17 21.24 7.08 21.21
C LYS A 17 21.39 7.74 19.84
N LYS A 18 22.03 7.06 18.88
CA LYS A 18 22.09 7.48 17.47
C LYS A 18 20.67 7.55 16.87
N TYR A 19 20.38 8.53 16.04
CA TYR A 19 19.05 8.76 15.46
C TYR A 19 18.50 7.51 14.72
N LYS A 20 19.36 6.80 13.98
CA LYS A 20 19.03 5.53 13.31
C LYS A 20 18.65 4.39 14.27
N GLN A 21 19.14 4.44 15.51
CA GLN A 21 18.89 3.41 16.53
C GLN A 21 17.77 3.79 17.51
N CYS A 22 17.21 5.00 17.37
CA CYS A 22 16.15 5.51 18.24
C CYS A 22 14.87 5.75 17.43
N CYS A 23 14.57 7.00 17.05
CA CYS A 23 13.33 7.37 16.37
C CYS A 23 13.13 6.68 15.02
N ILE A 24 14.19 6.42 14.23
CA ILE A 24 14.06 5.77 12.92
C ILE A 24 13.74 4.28 13.04
N LYS A 25 14.37 3.57 14.00
CA LYS A 25 14.12 2.12 14.21
C LYS A 25 12.66 1.82 14.55
N ASN A 26 11.97 2.76 15.19
CA ASN A 26 10.56 2.62 15.57
C ASN A 26 9.58 2.81 14.41
N VAL A 27 10.04 3.27 13.24
CA VAL A 27 9.21 3.49 12.04
C VAL A 27 9.22 2.27 11.10
N THR A 28 10.25 1.40 11.18
CA THR A 28 10.40 0.25 10.27
C THR A 28 9.73 -1.04 10.73
N ALA A 29 9.21 -1.09 11.96
CA ALA A 29 8.25 -2.13 12.33
C ALA A 29 6.89 -1.63 11.86
N GLY A 30 6.30 -2.28 10.85
CA GLY A 30 4.99 -1.97 10.23
C GLY A 30 3.84 -1.93 11.23
N LYS A 31 3.84 -0.91 12.09
CA LYS A 31 2.71 -0.50 12.88
C LYS A 31 1.90 0.36 11.92
N PRO A 32 0.69 -0.06 11.50
CA PRO A 32 -0.18 0.85 10.79
C PRO A 32 -0.33 2.07 11.70
N LEU A 33 0.07 3.24 11.21
CA LEU A 33 -0.26 4.50 11.86
C LEU A 33 -1.74 4.40 12.15
N LYS A 34 -2.12 4.46 13.43
CA LYS A 34 -3.52 4.62 13.84
C LYS A 34 -3.94 6.03 13.43
N SER A 35 -3.93 6.32 12.14
CA SER A 35 -4.57 7.48 11.56
C SER A 35 -6.02 7.34 11.96
N ARG A 36 -6.45 8.13 12.94
CA ARG A 36 -7.83 8.24 13.38
C ARG A 36 -8.62 8.96 12.30
N VAL A 37 -8.65 8.39 11.09
CA VAL A 37 -9.60 8.77 10.06
C VAL A 37 -10.91 8.17 10.52
N LYS A 38 -11.76 9.00 11.10
CA LYS A 38 -13.15 8.65 11.36
C LYS A 38 -13.85 8.65 10.00
N ILE A 39 -13.61 7.60 9.21
CA ILE A 39 -14.33 7.36 7.97
C ILE A 39 -15.81 7.26 8.40
N LEU A 40 -16.59 8.30 8.10
CA LEU A 40 -18.01 8.41 8.42
C LEU A 40 -18.88 7.42 7.65
N THR A 41 -18.29 6.54 6.84
CA THR A 41 -19.02 5.58 6.02
C THR A 41 -19.09 4.24 6.75
N GLY A 42 -20.18 4.04 7.50
CA GLY A 42 -20.56 2.72 8.00
C GLY A 42 -20.97 1.81 6.85
N GLN A 43 -20.02 1.06 6.30
CA GLN A 43 -20.32 -0.04 5.37
C GLN A 43 -19.49 -1.27 5.77
N ASN A 44 -20.19 -2.32 6.21
CA ASN A 44 -19.68 -3.69 6.28
C ASN A 44 -19.45 -4.19 4.85
N THR A 45 -18.40 -3.72 4.18
CA THR A 45 -17.91 -4.40 2.97
C THR A 45 -16.88 -5.45 3.41
N PRO A 46 -17.01 -6.72 2.98
CA PRO A 46 -15.97 -7.71 3.22
C PRO A 46 -14.68 -7.20 2.58
N VAL A 47 -13.73 -6.78 3.40
CA VAL A 47 -12.37 -6.54 2.92
C VAL A 47 -11.79 -7.91 2.54
N PRO A 48 -11.32 -8.12 1.30
CA PRO A 48 -10.67 -9.36 0.94
C PRO A 48 -9.43 -9.55 1.83
N PRO A 49 -9.03 -10.81 2.14
CA PRO A 49 -7.91 -11.07 3.01
C PRO A 49 -6.63 -10.45 2.43
N LEU A 50 -5.83 -9.85 3.32
CA LEU A 50 -4.69 -8.97 3.06
C LEU A 50 -3.47 -9.68 2.43
N ASN A 51 -3.67 -10.70 1.60
CA ASN A 51 -2.62 -11.58 1.10
C ASN A 51 -2.79 -12.02 -0.36
N THR A 52 -3.42 -11.20 -1.21
CA THR A 52 -3.33 -11.44 -2.66
C THR A 52 -2.25 -10.52 -3.20
N GLY A 53 -1.12 -11.06 -3.66
CA GLY A 53 -0.12 -10.33 -4.45
C GLY A 53 -0.64 -9.87 -5.82
N LEU A 54 -1.94 -9.56 -5.88
CA LEU A 54 -2.77 -9.34 -7.05
C LEU A 54 -3.20 -7.87 -7.16
N ASP A 55 -2.93 -7.05 -6.15
CA ASP A 55 -3.31 -5.64 -6.17
C ASP A 55 -2.64 -4.86 -7.32
N LEU A 56 -1.45 -5.25 -7.79
CA LEU A 56 -0.81 -4.54 -8.90
C LEU A 56 -1.39 -4.95 -10.26
N MET A 57 -1.63 -6.25 -10.47
CA MET A 57 -2.15 -6.77 -11.73
C MET A 57 -3.61 -6.39 -11.91
N ASP A 58 -4.43 -6.47 -10.85
CA ASP A 58 -5.83 -6.04 -10.91
C ASP A 58 -5.96 -4.53 -11.06
N ARG A 59 -5.08 -3.72 -10.47
CA ARG A 59 -5.12 -2.25 -10.68
C ARG A 59 -4.63 -1.82 -12.05
N THR A 60 -3.72 -2.59 -12.66
CA THR A 60 -3.16 -2.24 -13.99
C THR A 60 -4.00 -2.81 -15.13
N PHE A 61 -4.57 -4.01 -14.93
CA PHE A 61 -5.25 -4.77 -15.99
C PHE A 61 -6.68 -5.21 -15.64
N GLY A 62 -7.16 -4.99 -14.41
CA GLY A 62 -8.46 -5.50 -13.97
C GLY A 62 -9.64 -4.94 -14.75
N ASP A 63 -9.61 -3.65 -15.12
CA ASP A 63 -10.66 -3.05 -15.95
C ASP A 63 -10.66 -3.63 -17.37
N SER A 64 -9.48 -3.86 -17.95
CA SER A 64 -9.34 -4.48 -19.27
C SER A 64 -9.83 -5.93 -19.29
N VAL A 65 -9.58 -6.69 -18.22
CA VAL A 65 -10.05 -8.09 -18.10
C VAL A 65 -11.57 -8.14 -17.97
N LYS A 66 -12.16 -7.27 -17.14
CA LYS A 66 -13.63 -7.19 -16.99
C LYS A 66 -14.31 -6.85 -18.31
N GLN A 67 -13.78 -5.85 -19.03
CA GLN A 67 -14.33 -5.45 -20.32
C GLN A 67 -14.29 -6.57 -21.37
N ALA A 68 -13.24 -7.40 -21.37
CA ALA A 68 -13.12 -8.53 -22.28
C ALA A 68 -14.10 -9.68 -21.97
N GLN A 69 -14.55 -9.80 -20.71
CA GLN A 69 -15.60 -10.75 -20.33
C GLN A 69 -16.98 -10.29 -20.81
N ASP A 70 -17.27 -8.99 -20.68
CA ASP A 70 -18.55 -8.42 -21.12
C ASP A 70 -18.66 -8.31 -22.65
N ASN A 71 -17.53 -8.12 -23.34
CA ASN A 71 -17.45 -8.03 -24.79
C ASN A 71 -16.40 -8.99 -25.34
N PRO A 72 -16.73 -10.29 -25.45
CA PRO A 72 -15.80 -11.28 -25.97
C PRO A 72 -15.51 -11.00 -27.45
N PRO A 73 -14.25 -11.16 -27.92
CA PRO A 73 -13.93 -10.96 -29.32
C PRO A 73 -14.73 -11.92 -30.22
N PRO A 74 -15.10 -11.49 -31.44
CA PRO A 74 -15.81 -12.35 -32.37
C PRO A 74 -14.97 -13.59 -32.65
N LYS A 75 -15.59 -14.77 -32.52
CA LYS A 75 -14.91 -16.05 -32.73
C LYS A 75 -14.30 -16.07 -34.14
N PRO A 76 -13.04 -16.51 -34.31
CA PRO A 76 -12.43 -16.63 -35.63
C PRO A 76 -13.28 -17.57 -36.49
N LYS A 77 -13.62 -17.13 -37.69
CA LYS A 77 -14.31 -17.97 -38.67
C LYS A 77 -13.34 -19.09 -39.04
N LYS A 78 -13.76 -20.34 -38.85
CA LYS A 78 -13.04 -21.49 -39.37
C LYS A 78 -13.32 -21.55 -40.86
N ASP A 79 -12.37 -21.13 -41.68
CA ASP A 79 -12.41 -21.41 -43.11
C ASP A 79 -12.23 -22.93 -43.27
N SER A 80 -13.26 -23.57 -43.83
CA SER A 80 -13.30 -25.01 -44.12
C SER A 80 -12.64 -25.31 -45.45
#